data_AF-A0A345PEB4-F1
#
_entry.id   AF-A0A345PEB4-F1
#
_cell.length_a   1.000
_cell.length_b   1.000
_cell.length_c   1.000
_cell.angle_alpha   90.00
_cell.angle_beta   90.00
_cell.angle_gamma   90.00
#
_symmetry.space_group_name_H-M   'P 1'
#
loop_
_entity.id
_entity.type
_entity.pdbx_description
1 polymer ?
#
loop_
_entity_poly.entity_id
_entity_poly.type
_entity_poly.pdbx_seq_one_letter_code
_entity_poly.pdbx_strand_id
1 'polypeptide(L)'
;MRTLLELLRVIFIMGILGGVGWLIIGNIYSMNGEAKPYSWLGAIAIFVLIFVLYRNKLQFSGWYKGNGRNKLSKKVSITLVLVSVLLIFSPFVLSSLLS
;
A
#
# COMPACT_ATOMS: atom_id res chain seq x y z
N MET A 1 -1.86 9.16 -26.19
CA MET A 1 -1.42 7.75 -26.11
C MET A 1 -0.44 7.47 -24.96
N ARG A 2 0.65 8.23 -24.79
CA ARG A 2 1.64 7.97 -23.70
C ARG A 2 1.05 8.03 -22.28
N THR A 3 0.07 8.91 -22.04
CA THR A 3 -0.63 9.03 -20.75
C THR A 3 -1.52 7.83 -20.41
N LEU A 4 -2.20 7.25 -21.41
CA LEU A 4 -3.02 6.05 -21.23
C LEU A 4 -2.15 4.84 -20.85
N LEU A 5 -0.97 4.69 -21.48
CA LEU A 5 -0.03 3.62 -21.15
C LEU A 5 0.53 3.76 -19.72
N GLU A 6 0.76 4.99 -19.25
CA GLU A 6 1.14 5.20 -17.84
C GLU A 6 0.01 4.88 -16.88
N LEU A 7 -1.22 5.29 -17.18
CA LEU A 7 -2.37 4.95 -16.34
C LEU A 7 -2.54 3.44 -16.24
N LEU A 8 -2.48 2.74 -17.38
CA LEU A 8 -2.52 1.29 -17.44
C LEU A 8 -1.41 0.67 -16.60
N ARG A 9 -0.18 1.19 -16.68
CA ARG A 9 0.96 0.75 -15.89
C ARG A 9 0.73 0.94 -14.38
N VAL A 10 0.16 2.08 -13.96
CA VAL A 10 -0.20 2.29 -12.54
C VAL A 10 -1.24 1.27 -12.09
N ILE A 11 -2.27 1.03 -12.89
CA ILE A 11 -3.32 0.05 -12.58
C ILE A 11 -2.71 -1.36 -12.43
N PHE A 12 -1.82 -1.78 -13.33
CA PHE A 12 -1.13 -3.07 -13.22
C PHE A 12 -0.25 -3.17 -11.97
N ILE A 13 0.52 -2.13 -11.65
CA ILE A 13 1.35 -2.10 -10.44
C ILE A 13 0.49 -2.22 -9.20
N MET A 14 -0.60 -1.45 -9.11
CA MET A 14 -1.53 -1.47 -7.98
C MET A 14 -2.23 -2.82 -7.87
N GLY A 15 -2.68 -3.41 -8.99
CA GLY A 15 -3.34 -4.71 -9.00
C GLY A 15 -2.41 -5.85 -8.59
N ILE A 16 -1.18 -5.91 -9.15
CA ILE A 16 -0.22 -6.98 -8.85
C ILE A 16 0.29 -6.84 -7.40
N LEU A 17 0.82 -5.68 -7.02
CA LEU A 17 1.36 -5.50 -5.67
C LEU A 17 0.25 -5.52 -4.61
N GLY A 18 -0.92 -4.97 -4.94
CA GLY A 18 -2.10 -5.00 -4.07
C GLY A 18 -2.59 -6.43 -3.83
N GLY A 19 -2.73 -7.21 -4.91
CA GLY A 19 -3.13 -8.62 -4.84
C GLY A 19 -2.12 -9.47 -4.08
N VAL A 20 -0.82 -9.34 -4.39
CA VAL A 20 0.24 -10.07 -3.67
C VAL A 20 0.27 -9.67 -2.20
N GLY A 21 0.20 -8.37 -1.90
CA GLY A 21 0.12 -7.87 -0.53
C GLY A 21 -1.06 -8.48 0.21
N TRP A 22 -2.26 -8.45 -0.40
CA TRP A 22 -3.48 -8.97 0.20
C TRP A 22 -3.43 -10.48 0.43
N LEU A 23 -2.87 -11.27 -0.49
CA LEU A 23 -2.68 -12.72 -0.28
C LEU A 23 -1.81 -13.00 0.95
N ILE A 24 -0.79 -12.18 1.19
CA ILE A 24 0.10 -12.33 2.36
C ILE A 24 -0.64 -11.96 3.65
N ILE A 25 -1.12 -10.70 3.77
CA ILE A 25 -1.71 -10.24 5.03
C ILE A 25 -3.13 -10.78 5.27
N GLY A 26 -3.90 -11.04 4.22
CA GLY A 26 -5.24 -11.61 4.33
C GLY A 26 -5.21 -13.02 4.91
N ASN A 27 -4.19 -13.82 4.56
CA ASN A 27 -3.97 -15.12 5.19
C ASN A 27 -3.62 -14.96 6.67
N ILE A 28 -2.76 -14.00 7.02
CA ILE A 28 -2.38 -13.70 8.42
C ILE A 28 -3.61 -13.31 9.25
N TYR A 29 -4.48 -12.42 8.75
CA TYR A 29 -5.70 -12.05 9.46
C TYR A 29 -6.71 -13.19 9.55
N SER A 30 -6.75 -14.09 8.56
CA SER A 30 -7.67 -15.22 8.58
C SER A 30 -7.32 -16.27 9.64
N MET A 31 -6.07 -16.28 10.13
CA MET A 31 -5.66 -17.14 11.26
C MET A 31 -6.29 -16.70 12.58
N ASN A 32 -6.69 -15.44 12.72
CA ASN A 32 -7.39 -14.92 13.89
C ASN A 32 -8.80 -14.45 13.50
N GLY A 33 -9.80 -15.27 13.82
CA GLY A 33 -11.20 -15.00 13.49
C GLY A 33 -11.70 -13.63 13.98
N GLU A 34 -11.19 -13.15 15.11
CA GLU A 34 -11.56 -11.85 15.71
C GLU A 34 -10.90 -10.65 15.02
N ALA A 35 -9.75 -10.85 14.36
CA ALA A 35 -9.07 -9.80 13.60
C ALA A 35 -9.68 -9.59 12.21
N LYS A 36 -10.42 -10.58 11.70
CA LYS A 36 -11.01 -10.59 10.35
C LYS A 36 -11.90 -9.37 10.04
N PRO A 37 -12.78 -8.89 10.95
CA PRO A 37 -13.60 -7.70 10.70
C PRO A 37 -12.78 -6.41 10.46
N TYR A 38 -11.58 -6.34 11.03
CA TYR A 38 -10.69 -5.17 10.93
C TYR A 38 -9.67 -5.27 9.79
N SER A 39 -9.70 -6.36 9.00
CA SER A 39 -8.73 -6.63 7.92
C SER A 39 -8.62 -5.54 6.84
N TRP A 40 -9.66 -4.70 6.68
CA TRP A 40 -9.66 -3.56 5.76
C TRP A 40 -8.57 -2.51 6.10
N LEU A 41 -8.14 -2.42 7.36
CA LEU A 41 -7.01 -1.58 7.77
C LEU A 41 -5.70 -2.04 7.10
N GLY A 42 -5.53 -3.35 6.93
CA GLY A 42 -4.44 -3.92 6.16
C GLY A 42 -4.48 -3.56 4.68
N ALA A 43 -5.67 -3.50 4.07
CA ALA A 43 -5.82 -3.06 2.68
C ALA A 43 -5.37 -1.59 2.52
N ILE A 44 -5.74 -0.71 3.46
CA ILE A 44 -5.27 0.68 3.48
C ILE A 44 -3.74 0.72 3.62
N ALA A 45 -3.17 -0.07 4.53
CA ALA A 45 -1.74 -0.13 4.71
C ALA A 45 -0.99 -0.53 3.43
N ILE A 46 -1.48 -1.55 2.70
CA ILE A 46 -0.93 -1.97 1.40
C ILE A 46 -0.97 -0.81 0.41
N PHE A 47 -2.10 -0.12 0.28
CA PHE A 47 -2.21 1.00 -0.66
C PHE A 47 -1.21 2.11 -0.35
N VAL A 48 -1.02 2.45 0.92
CA VAL A 48 -0.02 3.45 1.33
C VAL A 48 1.40 2.99 1.01
N LEU A 49 1.75 1.72 1.25
CA LEU A 49 3.07 1.18 0.90
C LEU A 49 3.33 1.21 -0.61
N ILE A 50 2.34 0.81 -1.42
CA ILE A 50 2.44 0.87 -2.88
C ILE A 50 2.58 2.31 -3.34
N PHE A 51 1.83 3.25 -2.76
CA PHE A 51 1.94 4.66 -3.06
C PHE A 51 3.35 5.20 -2.80
N VAL A 52 3.95 4.89 -1.64
CA VAL A 52 5.33 5.30 -1.31
C VAL A 52 6.33 4.70 -2.29
N LEU A 53 6.22 3.39 -2.57
CA LEU A 53 7.09 2.70 -3.53
C LEU A 53 6.96 3.30 -4.94
N TYR A 54 5.73 3.60 -5.35
CA TYR A 54 5.44 4.20 -6.64
C TYR A 54 6.06 5.58 -6.74
N ARG A 55 5.75 6.49 -5.80
CA ARG A 55 6.24 7.88 -5.82
C ARG A 55 7.75 8.02 -5.69
N ASN A 56 8.46 7.05 -5.10
CA ASN A 56 9.90 7.13 -4.89
C ASN A 56 10.74 6.34 -5.90
N LYS A 57 10.19 5.28 -6.50
CA LYS A 57 10.93 4.38 -7.40
C LYS A 57 10.21 4.13 -8.72
N LEU A 58 9.01 3.55 -8.69
CA LEU A 58 8.36 3.03 -9.91
C LEU A 58 7.87 4.13 -10.86
N GLN A 59 7.54 5.31 -10.33
CA GLN A 59 7.14 6.45 -11.15
C GLN A 59 8.30 6.91 -12.06
N PHE A 60 9.57 6.69 -11.69
CA PHE A 60 10.74 7.18 -12.43
C PHE A 60 11.14 6.30 -13.62
N SER A 61 10.69 5.05 -13.67
CA SER A 61 10.94 4.14 -14.79
C SER A 61 9.93 4.25 -15.93
N GLY A 62 8.99 5.21 -15.85
CA GLY A 62 8.00 5.47 -16.88
C GLY A 62 8.48 6.34 -18.05
N TRP A 63 7.67 6.37 -19.09
CA TRP A 63 7.77 7.19 -20.30
C TRP A 63 7.36 8.66 -20.09
N TYR A 64 6.53 8.96 -19.08
CA TYR A 64 6.15 10.35 -18.76
C TYR A 64 7.30 11.08 -18.04
N LYS A 65 7.75 12.23 -18.57
CA LYS A 65 8.83 13.06 -18.01
C LYS A 65 8.38 14.46 -17.53
N GLY A 66 7.10 14.64 -17.19
CA GLY A 66 6.59 15.95 -16.79
C GLY A 66 7.11 16.46 -15.43
N ASN A 67 6.98 17.77 -15.19
CA ASN A 67 7.56 18.52 -14.08
C ASN A 67 7.07 18.11 -12.66
N GLY A 68 6.05 17.25 -12.54
CA GLY A 68 5.50 16.78 -11.26
C GLY A 68 6.15 15.52 -10.66
N ARG A 69 7.22 14.99 -11.27
CA ARG A 69 7.93 13.78 -10.82
C ARG A 69 8.94 14.07 -9.73
N ASN A 70 8.46 14.55 -8.59
CA ASN A 70 9.29 14.73 -7.40
C ASN A 70 9.09 13.56 -6.45
N LYS A 71 10.21 13.01 -5.97
CA LYS A 71 10.20 12.01 -4.89
C LYS A 71 9.55 12.63 -3.66
N LEU A 72 8.92 11.79 -2.84
CA LEU A 72 8.53 12.22 -1.51
C LEU A 72 9.80 12.56 -0.72
N SER A 73 9.69 13.54 0.17
CA SER A 73 10.80 13.81 1.10
C SER A 73 11.06 12.56 1.94
N LYS A 74 12.31 12.39 2.40
CA LYS A 74 12.69 11.23 3.22
C LYS A 74 11.81 11.11 4.47
N LYS A 75 11.51 12.25 5.11
CA LYS A 75 10.63 12.32 6.29
C LYS A 75 9.23 11.79 5.97
N VAL A 76 8.57 12.30 4.94
CA VAL A 76 7.21 11.87 4.55
C VAL A 76 7.18 10.39 4.20
N SER A 77 8.19 9.91 3.46
CA SER A 77 8.30 8.49 3.10
C SER A 77 8.39 7.59 4.33
N ILE A 78 9.24 7.94 5.30
CA ILE A 78 9.40 7.18 6.55
C ILE A 78 8.12 7.22 7.36
N THR A 79 7.50 8.40 7.52
CA THR A 79 6.24 8.54 8.27
C THR A 79 5.14 7.68 7.67
N LEU A 80 4.96 7.69 6.34
CA LEU A 80 3.94 6.88 5.68
C LEU A 80 4.21 5.37 5.86
N VAL A 81 5.47 4.94 5.76
CA VAL A 81 5.83 3.54 6.01
C VAL A 81 5.55 3.15 7.45
N LEU A 82 5.90 3.99 8.44
CA LEU A 82 5.59 3.72 9.85
C LEU A 82 4.09 3.63 10.10
N VAL A 83 3.31 4.54 9.53
CA VAL A 83 1.84 4.49 9.63
C VAL A 83 1.28 3.22 9.00
N SER A 84 1.78 2.81 7.83
CA SER A 84 1.39 1.52 7.22
C SER A 84 1.70 0.34 8.12
N VAL A 85 2.88 0.31 8.76
CA VAL A 85 3.25 -0.76 9.69
C VAL A 85 2.28 -0.81 10.86
N LEU A 86 1.94 0.34 11.46
CA LEU A 86 0.96 0.41 12.53
C LEU A 86 -0.43 -0.07 12.09
N LEU A 87 -0.87 0.30 10.89
CA LEU A 87 -2.15 -0.15 10.31
C LEU A 87 -2.20 -1.65 10.02
N ILE A 88 -1.06 -2.31 9.77
CA ILE A 88 -1.00 -3.77 9.60
C ILE A 88 -1.25 -4.48 10.94
N PHE A 89 -0.78 -3.91 12.05
CA PHE A 89 -0.95 -4.51 13.37
C PHE A 89 -2.25 -4.12 14.06
N SER A 90 -2.89 -3.02 13.66
CA SER A 90 -4.11 -2.54 14.30
C SER A 90 -5.28 -3.54 14.32
N PRO A 91 -5.50 -4.43 13.33
CA PRO A 91 -6.56 -5.44 13.43
C PRO A 91 -6.43 -6.34 14.67
N PHE A 92 -5.21 -6.72 15.06
CA PHE A 92 -4.95 -7.56 16.22
C PHE A 92 -5.14 -6.80 17.55
N VAL A 93 -4.72 -5.54 17.57
CA VAL A 93 -4.90 -4.69 18.74
C VAL A 93 -6.39 -4.40 18.97
N LEU A 94 -7.11 -4.05 17.90
CA LEU A 94 -8.55 -3.78 17.95
C LEU A 94 -9.33 -5.04 18.30
N SER A 95 -8.99 -6.19 17.72
CA SER A 95 -9.64 -7.44 18.09
C SER A 95 -9.46 -7.76 19.57
N SER A 96 -8.27 -7.55 20.13
CA SER A 96 -7.99 -7.80 21.55
C SER A 96 -8.66 -6.80 22.51
N LEU A 97 -9.00 -5.60 22.04
CA LEU A 97 -9.62 -4.54 22.86
C LEU A 97 -11.15 -4.56 22.82
N LEU A 98 -11.71 -5.11 21.74
CA LEU A 98 -13.15 -5.08 21.44
C LEU A 98 -13.79 -6.48 21.44
N SER A 99 -13.02 -7.53 21.75
CA SER A 99 -13.55 -8.86 22.09
C SER A 99 -14.00 -8.93 23.55
#